data_AF-A0A1V5YW72-F1
#
_entry.id   AF-A0A1V5YW72-F1
#
_cell.length_a   1.000
_cell.length_b   1.000
_cell.length_c   1.000
_cell.angle_alpha   90.00
_cell.angle_beta   90.00
_cell.angle_gamma   90.00
#
_symmetry.space_group_name_H-M   'P 1'
#
loop_
_entity.id
_entity.type
_entity.pdbx_description
1 polymer ?
#
loop_
_entity_poly.entity_id
_entity_poly.type
_entity_poly.pdbx_seq_one_letter_code
_entity_poly.pdbx_strand_id
1 'polypeptide(L)'
;MYFMMKKLILSAIFLAAAWQQFAASGMTLLEKAIIFEYDMEQRFLLEGQALCKLRHPQNADDPVTYNMPDNCYMTGIYLGTMAMKYAVTQDEKDRESAVRSLNALHLLCSVSGIPGLWSRAVLPAGQPVGDDGIWRLSEDGSYQWRGDVSTDQVCGAMFGFALAHELIADDEQKKKIGEETAALIQHVLDNKMRIRDADGKPTQWGRYGPEYAARLEKLNALLWLQALKTAAHTSGLPEYADLYRSWALDQGYAQAAVRARRLLDPAIKGAVNHSDDMLLFLGYVPLLLLERDSEILDSVHRSVRRSWEGDEKHPGVQPEDNPFYAFIVAKYLGDTVRIEEAKNTLRWFPFDMKWNTDTRQQYEKHFQVSLALPVQSPAPEAKKTVPIDRRSRTWSAWVQDPYHEIGSRDTDSLMEYNGHDYLLGYWTGRYFGFISPEE
;
A
#
# COMPACT_ATOMS: atom_id res chain seq x y z
N MET A 1 24.61 -28.37 21.76
CA MET A 1 25.49 -27.43 21.02
C MET A 1 25.89 -27.92 19.62
N TYR A 2 25.95 -29.23 19.34
CA TYR A 2 26.33 -29.76 18.02
C TYR A 2 25.18 -29.82 16.97
N PHE A 3 23.92 -29.70 17.40
CA PHE A 3 22.72 -29.78 16.53
C PHE A 3 22.24 -28.43 15.98
N MET A 4 22.53 -27.31 16.67
CA MET A 4 22.19 -25.95 16.20
C MET A 4 23.09 -25.47 15.06
N MET A 5 24.35 -25.94 15.02
CA MET A 5 25.32 -25.55 13.99
C MET A 5 25.01 -26.15 12.61
N LYS A 6 24.33 -27.31 12.54
CA LYS A 6 23.95 -27.92 11.25
C LYS A 6 22.77 -27.22 10.56
N LYS A 7 21.83 -26.62 11.29
CA LYS A 7 20.70 -25.86 10.69
C LYS A 7 21.13 -24.52 10.10
N LEU A 8 22.05 -23.82 10.76
CA LEU A 8 22.65 -22.56 10.26
C LEU A 8 23.56 -22.77 9.05
N ILE A 9 24.24 -23.92 8.98
CA ILE A 9 25.09 -24.28 7.84
C ILE A 9 24.23 -24.73 6.64
N LEU A 10 23.10 -25.43 6.85
CA LEU A 10 22.19 -25.77 5.75
C LEU A 10 21.47 -24.54 5.17
N SER A 11 21.02 -23.58 5.99
CA SER A 11 20.34 -22.36 5.46
C SER A 11 21.28 -21.44 4.69
N ALA A 12 22.54 -21.32 5.10
CA ALA A 12 23.55 -20.55 4.39
C ALA A 12 24.05 -21.25 3.10
N ILE A 13 24.10 -22.59 3.09
CA ILE A 13 24.48 -23.37 1.90
C ILE A 13 23.35 -23.38 0.86
N PHE A 14 22.08 -23.38 1.26
CA PHE A 14 20.96 -23.23 0.32
C PHE A 14 20.92 -21.85 -0.34
N LEU A 15 21.26 -20.79 0.40
CA LEU A 15 21.49 -19.47 -0.20
C LEU A 15 22.67 -19.56 -1.17
N ALA A 16 23.89 -19.86 -0.72
CA ALA A 16 25.09 -19.86 -1.57
C ALA A 16 25.04 -20.77 -2.81
N ALA A 17 24.39 -21.94 -2.73
CA ALA A 17 24.25 -22.88 -3.85
C ALA A 17 23.11 -22.52 -4.80
N ALA A 18 22.04 -21.87 -4.31
CA ALA A 18 21.09 -21.20 -5.19
C ALA A 18 21.80 -20.12 -6.01
N TRP A 19 22.87 -19.50 -5.45
CA TRP A 19 23.56 -18.42 -6.15
C TRP A 19 24.40 -18.78 -7.39
N GLN A 20 24.61 -20.06 -7.69
CA GLN A 20 25.51 -20.48 -8.79
C GLN A 20 24.78 -21.07 -10.01
N GLN A 21 23.46 -21.20 -9.96
CA GLN A 21 22.66 -21.86 -11.00
C GLN A 21 21.87 -20.85 -11.88
N PHE A 22 22.33 -19.59 -11.94
CA PHE A 22 21.55 -18.45 -12.45
C PHE A 22 21.68 -18.11 -13.93
N ALA A 23 22.53 -18.79 -14.70
CA ALA A 23 22.81 -18.35 -16.07
C ALA A 23 21.83 -18.90 -17.13
N ALA A 24 20.84 -19.73 -16.77
CA ALA A 24 20.04 -20.48 -17.76
C ALA A 24 18.51 -20.24 -17.74
N SER A 25 17.96 -19.66 -16.68
CA SER A 25 16.53 -19.32 -16.55
C SER A 25 16.41 -18.02 -15.76
N GLY A 26 15.70 -17.01 -16.27
CA GLY A 26 15.63 -15.67 -15.68
C GLY A 26 15.21 -15.62 -14.19
N MET A 27 15.33 -14.43 -13.59
CA MET A 27 15.06 -14.18 -12.17
C MET A 27 13.62 -14.54 -11.77
N THR A 28 13.47 -15.27 -10.67
CA THR A 28 12.19 -15.64 -10.04
C THR A 28 11.49 -14.43 -9.42
N LEU A 29 10.19 -14.52 -9.17
CA LEU A 29 9.42 -13.49 -8.49
C LEU A 29 9.89 -13.30 -7.04
N LEU A 30 10.25 -14.38 -6.37
CA LEU A 30 10.83 -14.33 -5.01
C LEU A 30 12.16 -13.59 -4.98
N GLU A 31 13.07 -13.85 -5.91
CA GLU A 31 14.36 -13.14 -5.98
C GLU A 31 14.17 -11.64 -6.17
N LYS A 32 13.25 -11.23 -7.04
CA LYS A 32 12.88 -9.81 -7.18
C LYS A 32 12.32 -9.24 -5.88
N ALA A 33 11.48 -10.00 -5.17
CA ALA A 33 10.92 -9.57 -3.89
C ALA A 33 12.04 -9.36 -2.86
N ILE A 34 13.00 -10.27 -2.76
CA ILE A 34 14.16 -10.17 -1.86
C ILE A 34 14.97 -8.90 -2.17
N ILE A 35 15.22 -8.60 -3.44
CA ILE A 35 16.01 -7.43 -3.85
C ILE A 35 15.26 -6.11 -3.56
N PHE A 36 13.95 -6.05 -3.81
CA PHE A 36 13.13 -4.88 -3.44
C PHE A 36 12.98 -4.71 -1.93
N GLU A 37 12.85 -5.80 -1.18
CA GLU A 37 12.77 -5.74 0.29
C GLU A 37 14.10 -5.30 0.91
N TYR A 38 15.23 -5.78 0.38
CA TYR A 38 16.54 -5.28 0.78
C TYR A 38 16.64 -3.76 0.60
N ASP A 39 16.19 -3.25 -0.55
CA ASP A 39 16.16 -1.81 -0.79
C ASP A 39 15.26 -1.05 0.21
N MET A 40 14.09 -1.63 0.54
CA MET A 40 13.22 -1.07 1.58
C MET A 40 14.00 -0.90 2.90
N GLU A 41 14.67 -1.96 3.36
CA GLU A 41 15.43 -1.94 4.62
C GLU A 41 16.62 -0.98 4.60
N GLN A 42 17.34 -0.89 3.48
CA GLN A 42 18.53 -0.04 3.39
C GLN A 42 18.22 1.44 3.26
N ARG A 43 17.15 1.80 2.53
CA ARG A 43 16.96 3.18 2.05
C ARG A 43 15.54 3.71 2.22
N PHE A 44 14.53 2.86 2.36
CA PHE A 44 13.13 3.34 2.38
C PHE A 44 12.37 3.00 3.66
N LEU A 45 13.07 2.67 4.74
CA LEU A 45 12.52 2.54 6.08
C LEU A 45 13.24 3.49 7.05
N LEU A 46 12.46 4.31 7.76
CA LEU A 46 12.93 5.15 8.86
C LEU A 46 12.21 4.74 10.14
N GLU A 47 12.89 4.05 11.04
CA GLU A 47 12.30 3.52 12.28
C GLU A 47 11.03 2.67 12.03
N GLY A 48 10.95 2.00 10.87
CA GLY A 48 9.79 1.21 10.44
C GLY A 48 8.76 1.98 9.59
N GLN A 49 8.83 3.31 9.53
CA GLN A 49 8.00 4.11 8.62
C GLN A 49 8.48 3.94 7.18
N ALA A 50 7.57 3.62 6.27
CA ALA A 50 7.86 3.53 4.84
C ALA A 50 8.02 4.91 4.21
N LEU A 51 9.18 5.12 3.59
CA LEU A 51 9.53 6.27 2.75
C LEU A 51 9.29 5.91 1.27
N CYS A 52 9.06 6.87 0.38
CA CYS A 52 8.69 6.57 -1.00
C CYS A 52 9.49 7.27 -2.09
N LYS A 53 10.06 8.45 -1.81
CA LYS A 53 10.73 9.30 -2.80
C LYS A 53 12.05 9.79 -2.21
N LEU A 54 13.13 9.08 -2.51
CA LEU A 54 14.48 9.44 -2.11
C LEU A 54 15.04 10.46 -3.09
N ARG A 55 15.45 11.62 -2.58
CA ARG A 55 16.13 12.66 -3.35
C ARG A 55 17.64 12.54 -3.18
N HIS A 56 18.35 12.36 -4.29
CA HIS A 56 19.80 12.30 -4.30
C HIS A 56 20.44 13.67 -4.01
N PRO A 57 21.57 13.69 -3.28
CA PRO A 57 22.46 14.85 -3.19
C PRO A 57 22.83 15.38 -4.57
N GLN A 58 22.69 16.69 -4.80
CA GLN A 58 23.18 17.32 -6.03
C GLN A 58 24.64 17.77 -5.95
N ASN A 59 25.18 17.88 -4.74
CA ASN A 59 26.57 18.22 -4.46
C ASN A 59 26.95 17.70 -3.06
N ALA A 60 28.22 17.85 -2.66
CA ALA A 60 28.74 17.32 -1.39
C ALA A 60 28.08 17.92 -0.14
N ASP A 61 27.45 19.09 -0.25
CA ASP A 61 26.80 19.80 0.86
C ASP A 61 25.28 19.57 0.91
N ASP A 62 24.70 18.86 -0.06
CA ASP A 62 23.26 18.56 -0.16
C ASP A 62 22.96 17.19 0.50
N PRO A 63 22.22 17.12 1.61
CA PRO A 63 21.92 15.85 2.25
C PRO A 63 20.94 15.01 1.42
N VAL A 64 20.99 13.69 1.61
CA VAL A 64 19.89 12.81 1.18
C VAL A 64 18.63 13.25 1.92
N THR A 65 17.55 13.45 1.18
CA THR A 65 16.24 13.87 1.72
C THR A 65 15.13 13.03 1.13
N TYR A 66 13.94 13.10 1.73
CA TYR A 66 12.76 12.41 1.23
C TYR A 66 11.61 13.39 1.02
N ASN A 67 10.85 13.20 -0.05
CA ASN A 67 9.56 13.85 -0.21
C ASN A 67 8.49 12.96 0.46
N MET A 68 7.85 13.45 1.54
CA MET A 68 7.09 12.63 2.48
C MET A 68 5.61 13.03 2.63
N PRO A 69 4.81 13.08 1.55
CA PRO A 69 3.41 13.49 1.64
C PRO A 69 2.48 12.39 2.15
N ASP A 70 2.85 11.13 1.98
CA ASP A 70 1.92 10.01 2.14
C ASP A 70 2.50 8.85 2.96
N ASN A 71 3.50 9.09 3.81
CA ASN A 71 4.21 8.03 4.51
C ASN A 71 3.33 7.18 5.43
N CYS A 72 2.30 7.76 6.06
CA CYS A 72 1.33 6.98 6.85
C CYS A 72 0.52 6.01 5.97
N TYR A 73 0.09 6.47 4.78
CA TYR A 73 -0.54 5.60 3.78
C TYR A 73 0.40 4.46 3.36
N MET A 74 1.66 4.79 3.04
CA MET A 74 2.66 3.81 2.61
C MET A 74 3.05 2.82 3.71
N THR A 75 3.15 3.29 4.94
CA THR A 75 3.50 2.47 6.12
C THR A 75 2.39 1.47 6.41
N GLY A 76 1.12 1.88 6.32
CA GLY A 76 -0.01 0.96 6.44
C GLY A 76 -0.03 -0.12 5.35
N ILE A 77 0.24 0.23 4.10
CA ILE A 77 0.37 -0.74 3.00
C ILE A 77 1.52 -1.71 3.26
N TYR A 78 2.68 -1.20 3.66
CA TYR A 78 3.86 -2.00 3.94
C TYR A 78 3.62 -2.95 5.13
N LEU A 79 3.00 -2.46 6.21
CA LEU A 79 2.59 -3.27 7.35
C LEU A 79 1.69 -4.43 6.92
N GLY A 80 0.63 -4.17 6.14
CA GLY A 80 -0.24 -5.22 5.63
C GLY A 80 0.48 -6.23 4.74
N THR A 81 1.41 -5.74 3.90
CA THR A 81 2.28 -6.58 3.07
C THR A 81 3.15 -7.51 3.90
N MET A 82 3.81 -6.98 4.94
CA MET A 82 4.67 -7.76 5.82
C MET A 82 3.89 -8.72 6.73
N ALA A 83 2.68 -8.35 7.13
CA ALA A 83 1.77 -9.25 7.84
C ALA A 83 1.37 -10.46 6.97
N MET A 84 1.06 -10.23 5.69
CA MET A 84 0.83 -11.30 4.71
C MET A 84 2.08 -12.14 4.46
N LYS A 85 3.26 -11.52 4.37
CA LYS A 85 4.54 -12.23 4.28
C LYS A 85 4.72 -13.18 5.45
N TYR A 86 4.59 -12.71 6.69
CA TYR A 86 4.72 -13.55 7.87
C TYR A 86 3.70 -14.69 7.88
N ALA A 87 2.45 -14.45 7.48
CA ALA A 87 1.45 -15.51 7.37
C ALA A 87 1.86 -16.63 6.41
N VAL A 88 2.65 -16.32 5.37
CA VAL A 88 3.21 -17.29 4.41
C VAL A 88 4.48 -17.96 4.94
N THR A 89 5.43 -17.18 5.47
CA THR A 89 6.78 -17.66 5.79
C THR A 89 6.86 -18.28 7.18
N GLN A 90 6.05 -17.77 8.12
CA GLN A 90 6.13 -18.07 9.55
C GLN A 90 7.53 -17.85 10.14
N ASP A 91 8.37 -17.01 9.50
CA ASP A 91 9.69 -16.63 10.00
C ASP A 91 9.54 -15.46 10.99
N GLU A 92 10.07 -15.61 12.20
CA GLU A 92 10.00 -14.59 13.22
C GLU A 92 10.67 -13.28 12.80
N LYS A 93 11.68 -13.32 11.90
CA LYS A 93 12.28 -12.10 11.36
C LYS A 93 11.29 -11.27 10.55
N ASP A 94 10.39 -11.93 9.83
CA ASP A 94 9.35 -11.25 9.06
C ASP A 94 8.30 -10.63 10.00
N ARG A 95 7.97 -11.33 11.10
CA ARG A 95 7.14 -10.77 12.17
C ARG A 95 7.80 -9.56 12.80
N GLU A 96 9.07 -9.63 13.17
CA GLU A 96 9.81 -8.50 13.74
C GLU A 96 9.81 -7.28 12.80
N SER A 97 9.99 -7.50 11.49
CA SER A 97 9.92 -6.44 10.48
C SER A 97 8.53 -5.81 10.38
N ALA A 98 7.48 -6.63 10.39
CA ALA A 98 6.10 -6.16 10.42
C ALA A 98 5.80 -5.38 11.72
N VAL A 99 6.26 -5.85 12.88
CA VAL A 99 6.09 -5.18 14.18
C VAL A 99 6.83 -3.83 14.23
N ARG A 100 8.02 -3.70 13.62
CA ARG A 100 8.67 -2.39 13.47
C ARG A 100 7.80 -1.40 12.71
N SER A 101 7.16 -1.85 11.62
CA SER A 101 6.25 -1.03 10.83
C SER A 101 4.95 -0.71 11.58
N LEU A 102 4.45 -1.64 12.39
CA LEU A 102 3.31 -1.42 13.28
C LEU A 102 3.62 -0.34 14.32
N ASN A 103 4.79 -0.39 14.94
CA ASN A 103 5.23 0.63 15.90
C ASN A 103 5.39 2.01 15.24
N ALA A 104 5.92 2.07 14.02
CA ALA A 104 5.98 3.31 13.26
C ALA A 104 4.59 3.87 12.93
N LEU A 105 3.64 3.00 12.58
CA LEU A 105 2.25 3.41 12.31
C LEU A 105 1.56 3.92 13.57
N HIS A 106 1.80 3.30 14.72
CA HIS A 106 1.35 3.82 16.02
C HIS A 106 1.91 5.22 16.30
N LEU A 107 3.22 5.44 16.06
CA LEU A 107 3.82 6.78 16.18
C LEU A 107 3.14 7.79 15.25
N LEU A 108 2.91 7.43 13.99
CA LEU A 108 2.19 8.28 13.02
C LEU A 108 0.78 8.64 13.49
N CYS A 109 0.11 7.74 14.23
CA CYS A 109 -1.21 7.95 14.79
C CYS A 109 -1.23 8.82 16.05
N SER A 110 -0.13 8.83 16.83
CA SER A 110 -0.09 9.46 18.16
C SER A 110 0.76 10.73 18.25
N VAL A 111 1.68 10.97 17.31
CA VAL A 111 2.70 12.05 17.39
C VAL A 111 2.12 13.47 17.55
N SER A 112 0.88 13.68 17.10
CA SER A 112 0.20 14.97 17.20
C SER A 112 -0.18 15.35 18.63
N GLY A 113 -0.25 14.38 19.53
CA GLY A 113 -0.80 14.54 20.89
C GLY A 113 -2.32 14.70 20.94
N ILE A 114 -3.01 14.75 19.80
CA ILE A 114 -4.46 14.94 19.71
C ILE A 114 -5.10 13.58 19.39
N PRO A 115 -5.97 13.03 20.28
CA PRO A 115 -6.62 11.75 20.06
C PRO A 115 -7.34 11.68 18.71
N GLY A 116 -7.00 10.66 17.90
CA GLY A 116 -7.60 10.44 16.58
C GLY A 116 -7.13 11.37 15.47
N LEU A 117 -6.26 12.35 15.74
CA LEU A 117 -5.58 13.12 14.71
C LEU A 117 -4.24 12.48 14.37
N TRP A 118 -4.23 11.71 13.29
CA TRP A 118 -3.02 11.10 12.77
C TRP A 118 -2.16 12.13 12.04
N SER A 119 -0.96 11.71 11.62
CA SER A 119 -0.03 12.50 10.81
C SER A 119 0.22 11.85 9.44
N ARG A 120 0.70 12.64 8.48
CA ARG A 120 1.11 12.16 7.16
C ARG A 120 2.48 11.49 7.18
N ALA A 121 3.38 12.04 7.99
CA ALA A 121 4.77 11.63 8.09
C ALA A 121 5.37 12.11 9.42
N VAL A 122 6.40 11.41 9.88
CA VAL A 122 7.20 11.76 11.05
C VAL A 122 8.69 11.70 10.71
N LEU A 123 9.45 12.64 11.25
CA LEU A 123 10.92 12.67 11.23
C LEU A 123 11.43 12.97 12.64
N PRO A 124 12.58 12.43 13.07
CA PRO A 124 13.26 12.93 14.25
C PRO A 124 13.47 14.44 14.16
N ALA A 125 13.29 15.15 15.27
CA ALA A 125 13.39 16.61 15.29
C ALA A 125 14.77 17.08 14.80
N GLY A 126 14.79 18.16 14.02
CA GLY A 126 16.01 18.74 13.46
C GLY A 126 16.54 18.07 12.19
N GLN A 127 15.91 16.97 11.71
CA GLN A 127 16.24 16.45 10.39
C GLN A 127 15.74 17.39 9.27
N PRO A 128 16.46 17.48 8.14
CA PRO A 128 16.00 18.27 7.00
C PRO A 128 14.67 17.76 6.45
N VAL A 129 13.72 18.69 6.26
CA VAL A 129 12.46 18.43 5.56
C VAL A 129 12.65 18.69 4.08
N GLY A 130 12.34 17.70 3.24
CA GLY A 130 12.50 17.76 1.78
C GLY A 130 11.23 18.15 1.01
N ASP A 131 10.20 18.66 1.68
CA ASP A 131 8.90 18.99 1.07
C ASP A 131 8.28 20.29 1.61
N ASP A 132 7.21 20.74 0.95
CA ASP A 132 6.46 21.98 1.22
C ASP A 132 5.28 21.78 2.19
N GLY A 133 5.27 20.66 2.94
CA GLY A 133 4.23 20.33 3.89
C GLY A 133 4.18 21.24 5.12
N ILE A 134 3.08 21.14 5.88
CA ILE A 134 2.97 21.80 7.18
C ILE A 134 3.56 20.86 8.24
N TRP A 135 4.77 21.19 8.70
CA TRP A 135 5.49 20.45 9.74
C TRP A 135 5.38 21.13 11.10
N ARG A 136 5.23 20.33 12.15
CA ARG A 136 5.08 20.77 13.55
C ARG A 136 5.96 19.92 14.44
N LEU A 137 6.50 20.49 15.52
CA LEU A 137 7.18 19.70 16.55
C LEU A 137 6.16 18.91 17.36
N SER A 138 6.52 17.71 17.79
CA SER A 138 5.80 16.97 18.83
C SER A 138 5.91 17.71 20.17
N GLU A 139 5.00 17.43 21.10
CA GLU A 139 4.93 18.10 22.41
C GLU A 139 6.24 17.95 23.23
N ASP A 140 6.86 16.77 23.14
CA ASP A 140 8.13 16.45 23.80
C ASP A 140 9.37 16.92 23.01
N GLY A 141 9.18 17.46 21.80
CA GLY A 141 10.23 17.93 20.91
C GLY A 141 11.13 16.84 20.32
N SER A 142 10.78 15.56 20.47
CA SER A 142 11.59 14.44 19.94
C SER A 142 11.41 14.25 18.43
N TYR A 143 10.24 14.61 17.91
CA TYR A 143 9.88 14.47 16.51
C TYR A 143 9.37 15.78 15.91
N GLN A 144 9.42 15.86 14.58
CA GLN A 144 8.62 16.76 13.77
C GLN A 144 7.68 15.93 12.90
N TRP A 145 6.44 16.36 12.75
CA TRP A 145 5.40 15.61 12.04
C TRP A 145 4.65 16.49 11.04
N ARG A 146 4.25 15.88 9.93
CA ARG A 146 3.51 16.53 8.84
C ARG A 146 2.00 16.36 9.04
N GLY A 147 1.27 17.46 9.07
CA GLY A 147 -0.20 17.46 9.20
C GLY A 147 -0.95 17.45 7.87
N ASP A 148 -2.16 18.03 7.86
CA ASP A 148 -3.10 18.02 6.73
C ASP A 148 -3.48 16.61 6.22
N VAL A 149 -3.77 15.69 7.14
CA VAL A 149 -4.16 14.30 6.83
C VAL A 149 -5.39 14.21 5.91
N SER A 150 -5.29 13.39 4.86
CA SER A 150 -6.40 13.03 3.97
C SER A 150 -7.01 11.67 4.33
N THR A 151 -8.07 11.30 3.59
CA THR A 151 -8.66 9.96 3.67
C THR A 151 -7.72 8.85 3.18
N ASP A 152 -6.70 9.19 2.39
CA ASP A 152 -5.70 8.24 1.87
C ASP A 152 -4.85 7.67 3.00
N GLN A 153 -4.29 8.53 3.85
CA GLN A 153 -3.56 8.11 5.05
C GLN A 153 -4.42 7.19 5.92
N VAL A 154 -5.70 7.53 6.10
CA VAL A 154 -6.63 6.69 6.84
C VAL A 154 -6.82 5.33 6.17
N CYS A 155 -7.05 5.31 4.85
CA CYS A 155 -7.27 4.09 4.08
C CYS A 155 -6.08 3.12 4.17
N GLY A 156 -4.86 3.62 3.96
CA GLY A 156 -3.64 2.81 4.05
C GLY A 156 -3.40 2.26 5.45
N ALA A 157 -3.56 3.10 6.49
CA ALA A 157 -3.41 2.68 7.87
C ALA A 157 -4.48 1.66 8.29
N MET A 158 -5.75 1.85 7.90
CA MET A 158 -6.82 0.89 8.17
C MET A 158 -6.60 -0.45 7.49
N PHE A 159 -6.05 -0.47 6.27
CA PHE A 159 -5.61 -1.69 5.59
C PHE A 159 -4.53 -2.42 6.40
N GLY A 160 -3.49 -1.70 6.81
CA GLY A 160 -2.39 -2.25 7.60
C GLY A 160 -2.82 -2.78 8.96
N PHE A 161 -3.61 -2.00 9.70
CA PHE A 161 -4.13 -2.38 11.01
C PHE A 161 -5.04 -3.60 10.95
N ALA A 162 -5.94 -3.70 9.97
CA ALA A 162 -6.81 -4.87 9.84
C ALA A 162 -6.00 -6.15 9.62
N LEU A 163 -5.01 -6.14 8.71
CA LEU A 163 -4.16 -7.30 8.45
C LEU A 163 -3.23 -7.61 9.63
N ALA A 164 -2.65 -6.59 10.25
CA ALA A 164 -1.77 -6.79 11.39
C ALA A 164 -2.52 -7.41 12.59
N HIS A 165 -3.73 -6.91 12.86
CA HIS A 165 -4.61 -7.44 13.90
C HIS A 165 -4.88 -8.94 13.70
N GLU A 166 -5.18 -9.35 12.47
CA GLU A 166 -5.52 -10.75 12.17
C GLU A 166 -4.30 -11.68 12.13
N LEU A 167 -3.14 -11.19 11.67
CA LEU A 167 -2.04 -12.06 11.26
C LEU A 167 -0.81 -12.05 12.17
N ILE A 168 -0.52 -10.95 12.88
CA ILE A 168 0.76 -10.80 13.62
C ILE A 168 0.63 -10.29 15.04
N ALA A 169 -0.45 -9.55 15.34
CA ALA A 169 -0.56 -8.79 16.58
C ALA A 169 -0.85 -9.70 17.79
N ASP A 170 -0.10 -9.49 18.87
CA ASP A 170 -0.44 -10.03 20.19
C ASP A 170 -1.57 -9.22 20.87
N ASP A 171 -2.00 -9.63 22.06
CA ASP A 171 -3.13 -9.02 22.75
C ASP A 171 -2.91 -7.53 23.10
N GLU A 172 -1.67 -7.14 23.44
CA GLU A 172 -1.33 -5.75 23.74
C GLU A 172 -1.36 -4.89 22.46
N GLN A 173 -0.76 -5.41 21.39
CA GLN A 173 -0.77 -4.79 20.08
C GLN A 173 -2.20 -4.64 19.53
N LYS A 174 -3.02 -5.69 19.64
CA LYS A 174 -4.44 -5.66 19.23
C LYS A 174 -5.21 -4.59 19.97
N LYS A 175 -5.04 -4.51 21.30
CA LYS A 175 -5.67 -3.47 22.12
C LYS A 175 -5.28 -2.07 21.64
N LYS A 176 -3.99 -1.83 21.40
CA LYS A 176 -3.51 -0.53 20.93
C LYS A 176 -4.06 -0.16 19.55
N ILE A 177 -4.11 -1.11 18.61
CA ILE A 177 -4.76 -0.92 17.31
C ILE A 177 -6.24 -0.53 17.49
N GLY A 178 -6.96 -1.22 18.38
CA GLY A 178 -8.35 -0.92 18.71
C GLY A 178 -8.55 0.51 19.25
N GLU A 179 -7.68 0.94 20.17
CA GLU A 179 -7.71 2.29 20.75
C GLU A 179 -7.49 3.38 19.69
N GLU A 180 -6.50 3.23 18.81
CA GLU A 180 -6.17 4.23 17.80
C GLU A 180 -7.23 4.34 16.69
N THR A 181 -7.74 3.20 16.23
CA THR A 181 -8.80 3.16 15.22
C THR A 181 -10.11 3.74 15.75
N ALA A 182 -10.49 3.41 16.99
CA ALA A 182 -11.65 4.02 17.66
C ALA A 182 -11.48 5.54 17.85
N ALA A 183 -10.31 5.99 18.32
CA ALA A 183 -10.04 7.42 18.51
C ALA A 183 -10.18 8.23 17.21
N LEU A 184 -9.73 7.68 16.07
CA LEU A 184 -9.93 8.32 14.77
C LEU A 184 -11.42 8.47 14.42
N ILE A 185 -12.22 7.41 14.59
CA ILE A 185 -13.66 7.46 14.31
C ILE A 185 -14.30 8.56 15.15
N GLN A 186 -14.00 8.59 16.46
CA GLN A 186 -14.50 9.61 17.36
C GLN A 186 -14.09 11.02 16.92
N HIS A 187 -12.83 11.22 16.55
CA HIS A 187 -12.34 12.50 16.03
C HIS A 187 -13.12 12.97 14.80
N VAL A 188 -13.41 12.07 13.85
CA VAL A 188 -14.19 12.41 12.65
C VAL A 188 -15.64 12.78 13.00
N LEU A 189 -16.28 12.04 13.91
CA LEU A 189 -17.66 12.29 14.36
C LEU A 189 -17.80 13.64 15.08
N ASP A 190 -16.93 13.89 16.06
CA ASP A 190 -16.91 15.13 16.85
C ASP A 190 -16.70 16.36 15.95
N ASN A 191 -16.02 16.15 14.82
CA ASN A 191 -15.69 17.18 13.86
C ASN A 191 -16.63 17.22 12.64
N LYS A 192 -17.86 16.72 12.79
CA LYS A 192 -18.93 16.79 11.77
C LYS A 192 -18.52 16.12 10.46
N MET A 193 -17.98 14.90 10.55
CA MET A 193 -17.53 14.09 9.42
C MET A 193 -16.35 14.69 8.64
N ARG A 194 -15.48 15.41 9.35
CA ARG A 194 -14.24 15.99 8.81
C ARG A 194 -13.08 15.64 9.73
N ILE A 195 -11.90 15.43 9.15
CA ILE A 195 -10.67 15.45 9.93
C ILE A 195 -10.31 16.92 10.17
N ARG A 196 -10.15 17.33 11.43
CA ARG A 196 -9.58 18.63 11.78
C ARG A 196 -8.12 18.47 12.16
N ASP A 197 -7.27 19.34 11.63
CA ASP A 197 -5.83 19.39 11.95
C ASP A 197 -5.59 20.10 13.29
N ALA A 198 -4.34 20.12 13.74
CA ALA A 198 -3.93 20.67 15.03
C ALA A 198 -4.20 22.17 15.18
N ASP A 199 -4.44 22.91 14.09
CA ASP A 199 -4.86 24.32 14.14
C ASP A 199 -6.38 24.50 14.29
N GLY A 200 -7.13 23.40 14.45
CA GLY A 200 -8.59 23.37 14.58
C GLY A 200 -9.33 23.57 13.25
N LYS A 201 -8.62 23.70 12.12
CA LYS A 201 -9.27 23.81 10.80
C LYS A 201 -9.46 22.44 10.17
N PRO A 202 -10.50 22.26 9.33
CA PRO A 202 -10.64 21.04 8.56
C PRO A 202 -9.45 20.84 7.62
N THR A 203 -8.95 19.61 7.52
CA THR A 203 -7.96 19.24 6.49
C THR A 203 -8.57 19.40 5.10
N GLN A 204 -7.70 19.53 4.09
CA GLN A 204 -8.12 19.77 2.72
C GLN A 204 -9.02 18.62 2.21
N TRP A 205 -8.58 17.37 2.44
CA TRP A 205 -9.16 16.16 1.85
C TRP A 205 -9.75 15.16 2.85
N GLY A 206 -9.63 15.36 4.16
CA GLY A 206 -10.24 14.49 5.18
C GLY A 206 -11.75 14.72 5.31
N ARG A 207 -12.55 14.13 4.42
CA ARG A 207 -14.01 14.35 4.32
C ARG A 207 -14.78 13.04 4.25
N TYR A 208 -15.78 12.87 5.10
CA TYR A 208 -16.66 11.69 5.11
C TYR A 208 -18.16 12.04 5.13
N GLY A 209 -18.49 13.33 5.06
CA GLY A 209 -19.87 13.81 5.22
C GLY A 209 -20.84 13.33 4.11
N PRO A 210 -22.13 13.11 4.44
CA PRO A 210 -23.12 12.57 3.50
C PRO A 210 -23.27 13.34 2.19
N GLU A 211 -23.28 14.67 2.24
CA GLU A 211 -23.41 15.48 1.02
C GLU A 211 -22.23 15.26 0.06
N TYR A 212 -21.01 15.24 0.60
CA TYR A 212 -19.80 15.01 -0.18
C TYR A 212 -19.78 13.59 -0.75
N ALA A 213 -20.04 12.59 0.10
CA ALA A 213 -20.02 11.17 -0.29
C ALA A 213 -21.13 10.81 -1.30
N ALA A 214 -22.32 11.38 -1.18
CA ALA A 214 -23.43 11.08 -2.09
C ALA A 214 -23.27 11.78 -3.45
N ARG A 215 -22.87 13.06 -3.45
CA ARG A 215 -22.93 13.91 -4.65
C ARG A 215 -21.60 14.06 -5.38
N LEU A 216 -20.51 14.20 -4.64
CA LEU A 216 -19.20 14.52 -5.20
C LEU A 216 -18.34 13.26 -5.28
N GLU A 217 -17.95 12.68 -4.14
CA GLU A 217 -16.97 11.58 -4.12
C GLU A 217 -17.50 10.34 -3.39
N LYS A 218 -18.03 9.39 -4.17
CA LYS A 218 -18.61 8.14 -3.63
C LYS A 218 -17.56 7.19 -3.06
N LEU A 219 -16.29 7.33 -3.47
CA LEU A 219 -15.18 6.63 -2.84
C LEU A 219 -15.15 6.88 -1.32
N ASN A 220 -15.43 8.11 -0.86
CA ASN A 220 -15.41 8.43 0.56
C ASN A 220 -16.50 7.72 1.36
N ALA A 221 -17.59 7.25 0.72
CA ALA A 221 -18.54 6.36 1.38
C ALA A 221 -17.90 4.99 1.67
N LEU A 222 -17.21 4.41 0.68
CA LEU A 222 -16.49 3.14 0.85
C LEU A 222 -15.38 3.27 1.90
N LEU A 223 -14.58 4.33 1.86
CA LEU A 223 -13.49 4.55 2.82
C LEU A 223 -14.01 4.76 4.24
N TRP A 224 -15.17 5.41 4.39
CA TRP A 224 -15.82 5.52 5.70
C TRP A 224 -16.29 4.17 6.23
N LEU A 225 -16.86 3.33 5.37
CA LEU A 225 -17.25 1.96 5.75
C LEU A 225 -16.03 1.11 6.12
N GLN A 226 -14.93 1.21 5.38
CA GLN A 226 -13.68 0.54 5.73
C GLN A 226 -13.21 0.98 7.12
N ALA A 227 -13.13 2.29 7.38
CA ALA A 227 -12.67 2.82 8.65
C ALA A 227 -13.54 2.35 9.83
N LEU A 228 -14.87 2.45 9.69
CA LEU A 228 -15.82 1.98 10.70
C LEU A 228 -15.75 0.47 10.92
N LYS A 229 -15.67 -0.32 9.85
CA LYS A 229 -15.60 -1.78 9.96
C LYS A 229 -14.33 -2.22 10.66
N THR A 230 -13.19 -1.63 10.28
CA THR A 230 -11.91 -1.90 10.93
C THR A 230 -11.99 -1.53 12.40
N ALA A 231 -12.42 -0.31 12.75
CA ALA A 231 -12.53 0.13 14.14
C ALA A 231 -13.49 -0.74 14.98
N ALA A 232 -14.64 -1.13 14.42
CA ALA A 232 -15.59 -2.02 15.10
C ALA A 232 -14.97 -3.40 15.41
N HIS A 233 -14.22 -3.95 14.46
CA HIS A 233 -13.55 -5.24 14.63
C HIS A 233 -12.39 -5.17 15.62
N THR A 234 -11.49 -4.20 15.46
CA THR A 234 -10.24 -4.11 16.23
C THR A 234 -10.45 -3.62 17.66
N SER A 235 -11.43 -2.74 17.89
CA SER A 235 -11.76 -2.28 19.25
C SER A 235 -12.61 -3.27 20.03
N GLY A 236 -13.40 -4.11 19.34
CA GLY A 236 -14.38 -5.00 19.96
C GLY A 236 -15.52 -4.29 20.69
N LEU A 237 -15.64 -2.97 20.51
CA LEU A 237 -16.64 -2.15 21.19
C LEU A 237 -17.97 -2.15 20.39
N PRO A 238 -19.09 -2.60 20.98
CA PRO A 238 -20.34 -2.82 20.27
C PRO A 238 -20.94 -1.55 19.66
N GLU A 239 -20.71 -0.38 20.25
CA GLU A 239 -21.19 0.89 19.72
C GLU A 239 -20.63 1.19 18.31
N TYR A 240 -19.41 0.75 17.98
CA TYR A 240 -18.86 0.93 16.63
C TYR A 240 -19.44 -0.08 15.63
N ALA A 241 -19.86 -1.26 16.09
CA ALA A 241 -20.57 -2.22 15.24
C ALA A 241 -21.97 -1.71 14.87
N ASP A 242 -22.69 -1.15 15.84
CA ASP A 242 -23.98 -0.50 15.62
C ASP A 242 -23.86 0.73 14.73
N LEU A 243 -22.84 1.56 14.98
CA LEU A 243 -22.52 2.73 14.16
C LEU A 243 -22.22 2.32 12.71
N TYR A 244 -21.38 1.31 12.51
CA TYR A 244 -21.06 0.76 11.19
C TYR A 244 -22.32 0.33 10.45
N ARG A 245 -23.18 -0.48 11.10
CA ARG A 245 -24.43 -0.95 10.50
C ARG A 245 -25.34 0.22 10.11
N SER A 246 -25.50 1.21 10.99
CA SER A 246 -26.36 2.36 10.72
C SER A 246 -25.84 3.21 9.54
N TRP A 247 -24.54 3.45 9.46
CA TRP A 247 -23.96 4.14 8.30
C TRP A 247 -24.14 3.33 7.01
N ALA A 248 -23.86 2.03 7.05
CA ALA A 248 -23.96 1.15 5.90
C ALA A 248 -25.38 1.11 5.33
N LEU A 249 -26.37 0.85 6.19
CA LEU A 249 -27.75 0.56 5.79
C LEU A 249 -28.65 1.80 5.87
N ASP A 250 -28.77 2.42 7.04
CA ASP A 250 -29.73 3.51 7.27
C ASP A 250 -29.32 4.79 6.54
N GLN A 251 -28.03 5.12 6.55
CA GLN A 251 -27.48 6.28 5.82
C GLN A 251 -27.17 5.95 4.35
N GLY A 252 -27.34 4.69 3.93
CA GLY A 252 -27.18 4.23 2.55
C GLY A 252 -25.74 4.24 2.02
N TYR A 253 -24.72 4.23 2.89
CA TYR A 253 -23.33 4.24 2.43
C TYR A 253 -22.94 2.96 1.70
N ALA A 254 -23.50 1.80 2.05
CA ALA A 254 -23.22 0.56 1.33
C ALA A 254 -23.70 0.65 -0.13
N GLN A 255 -24.88 1.22 -0.34
CA GLN A 255 -25.42 1.44 -1.68
C GLN A 255 -24.67 2.53 -2.46
N ALA A 256 -24.18 3.58 -1.78
CA ALA A 256 -23.32 4.59 -2.41
C ALA A 256 -21.97 3.99 -2.82
N ALA A 257 -21.38 3.15 -1.96
CA ALA A 257 -20.11 2.48 -2.18
C ALA A 257 -20.11 1.59 -3.43
N VAL A 258 -21.23 0.96 -3.80
CA VAL A 258 -21.37 0.22 -5.08
C VAL A 258 -20.94 1.04 -6.30
N ARG A 259 -21.07 2.38 -6.24
CA ARG A 259 -20.66 3.32 -7.29
C ARG A 259 -19.44 4.16 -6.88
N ALA A 260 -18.62 3.67 -5.97
CA ALA A 260 -17.43 4.34 -5.48
C ALA A 260 -16.45 4.65 -6.61
N ARG A 261 -16.20 3.69 -7.50
CA ARG A 261 -15.42 3.95 -8.73
C ARG A 261 -16.23 4.76 -9.73
N ARG A 262 -15.70 5.91 -10.13
CA ARG A 262 -16.20 6.62 -11.33
C ARG A 262 -15.74 5.87 -12.57
N LEU A 263 -16.68 5.52 -13.44
CA LEU A 263 -16.37 4.87 -14.72
C LEU A 263 -16.31 5.95 -15.80
N LEU A 264 -15.11 6.17 -16.33
CA LEU A 264 -14.79 7.18 -17.35
C LEU A 264 -13.90 6.51 -18.40
N ASP A 265 -13.69 7.17 -19.54
CA ASP A 265 -12.83 6.64 -20.60
C ASP A 265 -11.35 6.81 -20.23
N PRO A 266 -10.62 5.74 -19.89
CA PRO A 266 -9.21 5.85 -19.53
C PRO A 266 -8.31 6.13 -20.73
N ALA A 267 -8.82 6.12 -21.97
CA ALA A 267 -8.07 6.58 -23.14
C ALA A 267 -8.01 8.12 -23.25
N ILE A 268 -8.72 8.85 -22.39
CA ILE A 268 -8.61 10.30 -22.26
C ILE A 268 -7.66 10.60 -21.10
N LYS A 269 -6.48 11.15 -21.41
CA LYS A 269 -5.46 11.46 -20.40
C LYS A 269 -6.01 12.29 -19.25
N GLY A 270 -5.83 11.78 -18.03
CA GLY A 270 -6.28 12.44 -16.79
C GLY A 270 -7.78 12.35 -16.51
N ALA A 271 -8.56 11.62 -17.32
CA ALA A 271 -9.99 11.41 -17.03
C ALA A 271 -10.21 10.48 -15.84
N VAL A 272 -9.37 9.44 -15.70
CA VAL A 272 -9.40 8.51 -14.56
C VAL A 272 -8.29 8.85 -13.58
N ASN A 273 -8.62 8.90 -12.29
CA ASN A 273 -7.64 9.02 -11.23
C ASN A 273 -7.28 7.62 -10.71
N HIS A 274 -6.17 7.05 -11.18
CA HIS A 274 -5.75 5.68 -10.79
C HIS A 274 -5.30 5.58 -9.32
N SER A 275 -5.01 6.69 -8.65
CA SER A 275 -4.81 6.69 -7.20
C SER A 275 -6.07 6.29 -6.44
N ASP A 276 -7.24 6.71 -6.93
CA ASP A 276 -8.54 6.32 -6.34
C ASP A 276 -8.78 4.81 -6.51
N ASP A 277 -8.29 4.21 -7.59
CA ASP A 277 -8.37 2.77 -7.80
C ASP A 277 -7.54 2.00 -6.76
N MET A 278 -6.36 2.49 -6.38
CA MET A 278 -5.61 1.90 -5.26
C MET A 278 -6.37 2.01 -3.94
N LEU A 279 -6.96 3.17 -3.65
CA LEU A 279 -7.76 3.38 -2.44
C LEU A 279 -8.99 2.46 -2.40
N LEU A 280 -9.63 2.20 -3.54
CA LEU A 280 -10.75 1.25 -3.63
C LEU A 280 -10.32 -0.14 -3.15
N PHE A 281 -9.23 -0.67 -3.69
CA PHE A 281 -8.81 -2.04 -3.39
C PHE A 281 -8.24 -2.18 -1.98
N LEU A 282 -7.52 -1.18 -1.48
CA LEU A 282 -7.12 -1.12 -0.07
C LEU A 282 -8.36 -1.04 0.85
N GLY A 283 -9.38 -0.28 0.44
CA GLY A 283 -10.70 -0.19 1.07
C GLY A 283 -11.44 -1.52 1.13
N TYR A 284 -11.42 -2.27 0.03
CA TYR A 284 -12.12 -3.54 -0.09
C TYR A 284 -11.52 -4.64 0.80
N VAL A 285 -10.21 -4.67 1.01
CA VAL A 285 -9.58 -5.78 1.75
C VAL A 285 -10.12 -5.93 3.18
N PRO A 286 -10.13 -4.90 4.05
CA PRO A 286 -10.72 -5.03 5.38
C PRO A 286 -12.22 -5.36 5.35
N LEU A 287 -12.97 -4.78 4.41
CA LEU A 287 -14.41 -5.06 4.27
C LEU A 287 -14.65 -6.53 3.91
N LEU A 288 -13.95 -7.07 2.91
CA LEU A 288 -14.07 -8.46 2.48
C LEU A 288 -13.55 -9.45 3.53
N LEU A 289 -12.50 -9.09 4.26
CA LEU A 289 -11.91 -9.92 5.31
C LEU A 289 -12.85 -10.03 6.52
N LEU A 290 -13.49 -8.92 6.92
CA LEU A 290 -14.16 -8.80 8.21
C LEU A 290 -15.71 -8.81 8.12
N GLU A 291 -16.30 -8.57 6.95
CA GLU A 291 -17.76 -8.48 6.83
C GLU A 291 -18.45 -9.85 6.96
N ARG A 292 -19.55 -9.88 7.71
CA ARG A 292 -20.35 -11.07 7.98
C ARG A 292 -21.85 -10.83 7.78
N ASP A 293 -22.31 -9.59 7.75
CA ASP A 293 -23.66 -9.23 7.32
C ASP A 293 -23.80 -9.42 5.81
N SER A 294 -24.74 -10.28 5.41
CA SER A 294 -24.92 -10.66 4.01
C SER A 294 -25.38 -9.52 3.10
N GLU A 295 -26.14 -8.56 3.61
CA GLU A 295 -26.66 -7.44 2.81
C GLU A 295 -25.54 -6.43 2.50
N ILE A 296 -24.73 -6.12 3.53
CA ILE A 296 -23.57 -5.24 3.34
C ILE A 296 -22.52 -5.94 2.48
N LEU A 297 -22.24 -7.22 2.73
CA LEU A 297 -21.28 -8.00 1.94
C LEU A 297 -21.69 -8.10 0.46
N ASP A 298 -22.97 -8.29 0.15
CA ASP A 298 -23.46 -8.23 -1.24
C ASP A 298 -23.14 -6.88 -1.90
N SER A 299 -23.36 -5.78 -1.18
CA SER A 299 -23.03 -4.44 -1.68
C SER A 299 -21.53 -4.26 -1.93
N VAL A 300 -20.68 -4.79 -1.05
CA VAL A 300 -19.21 -4.80 -1.25
C VAL A 300 -18.85 -5.63 -2.48
N HIS A 301 -19.39 -6.84 -2.65
CA HIS A 301 -19.16 -7.66 -3.83
C HIS A 301 -19.61 -6.98 -5.13
N ARG A 302 -20.78 -6.34 -5.14
CA ARG A 302 -21.25 -5.54 -6.29
C ARG A 302 -20.32 -4.37 -6.59
N SER A 303 -19.80 -3.71 -5.56
CA SER A 303 -18.81 -2.64 -5.69
C SER A 303 -17.51 -3.13 -6.35
N VAL A 304 -16.92 -4.20 -5.81
CA VAL A 304 -15.69 -4.81 -6.34
C VAL A 304 -15.89 -5.23 -7.79
N ARG A 305 -16.98 -5.95 -8.10
CA ARG A 305 -17.30 -6.40 -9.45
C ARG A 305 -17.40 -5.24 -10.43
N ARG A 306 -18.13 -4.18 -10.06
CA ARG A 306 -18.28 -3.00 -10.92
C ARG A 306 -16.96 -2.25 -11.11
N SER A 307 -16.13 -2.13 -10.07
CA SER A 307 -14.79 -1.53 -10.19
C SER A 307 -13.88 -2.34 -11.11
N TRP A 308 -13.97 -3.66 -11.05
CA TRP A 308 -13.17 -4.60 -11.82
C TRP A 308 -13.60 -4.66 -13.30
N GLU A 309 -14.87 -4.90 -13.57
CA GLU A 309 -15.41 -5.15 -14.91
C GLU A 309 -15.71 -3.85 -15.67
N GLY A 310 -16.23 -2.83 -14.97
CA GLY A 310 -16.73 -1.60 -15.58
C GLY A 310 -18.21 -1.67 -15.93
N ASP A 311 -18.58 -1.02 -17.04
CA ASP A 311 -19.92 -1.04 -17.62
C ASP A 311 -19.86 -1.16 -19.15
N GLU A 312 -21.01 -1.04 -19.83
CA GLU A 312 -21.10 -1.17 -21.29
C GLU A 312 -20.27 -0.14 -22.07
N LYS A 313 -19.89 0.99 -21.44
CA LYS A 313 -19.22 2.11 -22.10
C LYS A 313 -17.76 2.25 -21.70
N HIS A 314 -17.45 1.97 -20.44
CA HIS A 314 -16.16 2.27 -19.85
C HIS A 314 -15.63 1.04 -19.10
N PRO A 315 -14.36 0.66 -19.33
CA PRO A 315 -13.78 -0.49 -18.65
C PRO A 315 -13.60 -0.20 -17.16
N GLY A 316 -13.62 -1.28 -16.37
CA GLY A 316 -13.09 -1.29 -15.01
C GLY A 316 -11.55 -1.33 -15.02
N VAL A 317 -10.97 -1.78 -13.91
CA VAL A 317 -9.51 -1.93 -13.79
C VAL A 317 -8.99 -3.29 -14.28
N GLN A 318 -9.87 -4.22 -14.70
CA GLN A 318 -9.47 -5.55 -15.19
C GLN A 318 -8.39 -5.51 -16.28
N PRO A 319 -8.43 -4.61 -17.29
CA PRO A 319 -7.40 -4.56 -18.35
C PRO A 319 -6.03 -4.03 -17.89
N GLU A 320 -5.91 -3.55 -16.65
CA GLU A 320 -4.66 -2.98 -16.12
C GLU A 320 -3.68 -4.06 -15.63
N ASP A 321 -4.15 -5.31 -15.53
CA ASP A 321 -3.36 -6.49 -15.11
C ASP A 321 -2.57 -6.23 -13.81
N ASN A 322 -3.16 -5.42 -12.91
CA ASN A 322 -2.59 -5.09 -11.62
C ASN A 322 -2.67 -6.32 -10.70
N PRO A 323 -1.54 -6.83 -10.19
CA PRO A 323 -1.51 -8.06 -9.40
C PRO A 323 -2.28 -7.96 -8.09
N PHE A 324 -2.22 -6.82 -7.39
CA PHE A 324 -2.96 -6.65 -6.15
C PHE A 324 -4.48 -6.77 -6.39
N TYR A 325 -4.98 -6.13 -7.45
CA TYR A 325 -6.41 -6.14 -7.78
C TYR A 325 -6.88 -7.52 -8.23
N ALA A 326 -6.15 -8.13 -9.17
CA ALA A 326 -6.49 -9.44 -9.73
C ALA A 326 -6.55 -10.52 -8.65
N PHE A 327 -5.58 -10.54 -7.72
CA PHE A 327 -5.56 -11.54 -6.64
C PHE A 327 -6.68 -11.33 -5.62
N ILE A 328 -7.07 -10.09 -5.31
CA ILE A 328 -8.24 -9.81 -4.45
C ILE A 328 -9.52 -10.30 -5.13
N VAL A 329 -9.71 -9.99 -6.40
CA VAL A 329 -10.90 -10.41 -7.16
C VAL A 329 -10.97 -11.93 -7.28
N ALA A 330 -9.86 -12.59 -7.59
CA ALA A 330 -9.78 -14.04 -7.62
C ALA A 330 -10.14 -14.67 -6.27
N LYS A 331 -9.61 -14.12 -5.17
CA LYS A 331 -9.85 -14.66 -3.82
C LYS A 331 -11.31 -14.54 -3.39
N TYR A 332 -11.92 -13.37 -3.59
CA TYR A 332 -13.21 -13.05 -2.97
C TYR A 332 -14.41 -13.16 -3.92
N LEU A 333 -14.20 -13.03 -5.23
CA LEU A 333 -15.25 -13.19 -6.25
C LEU A 333 -15.10 -14.46 -7.07
N GLY A 334 -13.99 -15.19 -6.95
CA GLY A 334 -13.72 -16.41 -7.72
C GLY A 334 -13.38 -16.17 -9.19
N ASP A 335 -13.20 -14.91 -9.60
CA ASP A 335 -12.77 -14.58 -10.98
C ASP A 335 -11.25 -14.67 -11.09
N THR A 336 -10.79 -15.75 -11.72
CA THR A 336 -9.38 -16.09 -11.88
C THR A 336 -8.83 -15.68 -13.25
N VAL A 337 -9.59 -14.96 -14.08
CA VAL A 337 -9.27 -14.77 -15.50
C VAL A 337 -7.98 -13.98 -15.75
N ARG A 338 -7.53 -13.15 -14.78
CA ARG A 338 -6.33 -12.31 -14.90
C ARG A 338 -5.16 -12.73 -14.01
N ILE A 339 -5.18 -13.94 -13.43
CA ILE A 339 -4.10 -14.38 -12.53
C ILE A 339 -2.76 -14.46 -13.28
N GLU A 340 -2.73 -15.02 -14.48
CA GLU A 340 -1.46 -15.16 -15.22
C GLU A 340 -0.96 -13.83 -15.78
N GLU A 341 -1.84 -12.94 -16.21
CA GLU A 341 -1.48 -11.59 -16.63
C GLU A 341 -0.93 -10.77 -15.44
N ALA A 342 -1.55 -10.87 -14.26
CA ALA A 342 -1.02 -10.30 -13.03
C ALA A 342 0.38 -10.82 -12.68
N LYS A 343 0.61 -12.13 -12.84
CA LYS A 343 1.94 -12.73 -12.66
C LYS A 343 2.92 -12.25 -13.72
N ASN A 344 2.50 -12.09 -14.97
CA ASN A 344 3.33 -11.49 -16.02
C ASN A 344 3.71 -10.04 -15.70
N THR A 345 2.79 -9.24 -15.15
CA THR A 345 3.11 -7.90 -14.63
C THR A 345 4.23 -7.96 -13.58
N LEU A 346 4.17 -8.91 -12.63
CA LEU A 346 5.27 -9.10 -11.68
C LEU A 346 6.57 -9.55 -12.38
N ARG A 347 6.51 -10.51 -13.31
CA ARG A 347 7.70 -10.98 -14.07
C ARG A 347 8.37 -9.82 -14.81
N TRP A 348 7.58 -8.95 -15.45
CA TRP A 348 8.06 -7.81 -16.24
C TRP A 348 8.41 -6.57 -15.43
N PHE A 349 8.04 -6.50 -14.14
CA PHE A 349 8.28 -5.31 -13.31
C PHE A 349 9.76 -4.91 -13.29
N PRO A 350 10.18 -3.77 -13.87
CA PRO A 350 11.59 -3.54 -14.10
C PRO A 350 12.25 -2.77 -12.94
N PHE A 351 13.50 -3.09 -12.59
CA PHE A 351 14.21 -2.41 -11.50
C PHE A 351 14.55 -0.95 -11.82
N ASP A 352 14.78 -0.63 -13.10
CA ASP A 352 15.07 0.73 -13.59
C ASP A 352 13.86 1.68 -13.56
N MET A 353 12.65 1.18 -13.25
CA MET A 353 11.51 2.02 -12.87
C MET A 353 11.73 2.72 -11.53
N LYS A 354 12.50 2.10 -10.64
CA LYS A 354 12.72 2.54 -9.27
C LYS A 354 14.08 3.18 -9.07
N TRP A 355 15.09 2.66 -9.76
CA TRP A 355 16.48 2.94 -9.42
C TRP A 355 17.31 3.47 -10.59
N ASN A 356 18.20 4.40 -10.25
CA ASN A 356 19.29 4.89 -11.08
C ASN A 356 20.32 3.78 -11.35
N THR A 357 21.18 4.05 -12.32
CA THR A 357 22.16 3.08 -12.83
C THR A 357 23.17 2.68 -11.77
N ASP A 358 23.67 3.63 -10.96
CA ASP A 358 24.61 3.36 -9.87
C ASP A 358 24.03 2.37 -8.84
N THR A 359 22.85 2.68 -8.29
CA THR A 359 22.12 1.81 -7.36
C THR A 359 21.96 0.39 -7.92
N ARG A 360 21.54 0.27 -9.18
CA ARG A 360 21.38 -1.04 -9.83
C ARG A 360 22.72 -1.79 -9.90
N GLN A 361 23.80 -1.13 -10.29
CA GLN A 361 25.13 -1.75 -10.35
C GLN A 361 25.62 -2.22 -8.97
N GLN A 362 25.36 -1.44 -7.92
CA GLN A 362 25.68 -1.83 -6.54
C GLN A 362 24.92 -3.10 -6.13
N TYR A 363 23.63 -3.18 -6.46
CA TYR A 363 22.80 -4.35 -6.15
C TYR A 363 23.15 -5.56 -7.04
N GLU A 364 23.45 -5.37 -8.32
CA GLU A 364 23.98 -6.42 -9.21
C GLU A 364 25.24 -7.05 -8.60
N LYS A 365 26.16 -6.22 -8.08
CA LYS A 365 27.37 -6.70 -7.41
C LYS A 365 27.08 -7.40 -6.07
N HIS A 366 26.18 -6.84 -5.26
CA HIS A 366 25.83 -7.39 -3.95
C HIS A 366 25.19 -8.78 -4.09
N PHE A 367 24.22 -8.90 -4.99
CA PHE A 367 23.45 -10.11 -5.24
C PHE A 367 24.08 -11.02 -6.29
N GLN A 368 25.13 -10.61 -7.01
CA GLN A 368 25.76 -11.43 -8.07
C GLN A 368 24.76 -11.87 -9.16
N VAL A 369 23.81 -10.98 -9.50
CA VAL A 369 22.78 -11.17 -10.54
C VAL A 369 22.81 -10.01 -11.50
N SER A 370 22.25 -10.18 -12.70
CA SER A 370 21.93 -9.04 -13.56
C SER A 370 20.55 -8.50 -13.24
N LEU A 371 20.45 -7.18 -13.06
CA LEU A 371 19.20 -6.45 -12.90
C LEU A 371 18.74 -5.82 -14.23
N ALA A 372 19.44 -6.10 -15.33
CA ALA A 372 18.98 -5.77 -16.67
C ALA A 372 17.80 -6.68 -17.04
N LEU A 373 16.60 -6.09 -17.06
CA LEU A 373 15.38 -6.76 -17.48
C LEU A 373 15.01 -6.22 -18.87
N PRO A 374 15.44 -6.86 -19.96
CA PRO A 374 15.05 -6.43 -21.29
C PRO A 374 13.54 -6.49 -21.43
N VAL A 375 13.00 -5.61 -22.27
CA VAL A 375 11.57 -5.57 -22.58
C VAL A 375 11.14 -6.92 -23.13
N GLN A 376 10.20 -7.56 -22.44
CA GLN A 376 9.66 -8.87 -22.78
C GLN A 376 8.21 -8.76 -23.27
N SER A 377 7.51 -7.70 -22.89
CA SER A 377 6.13 -7.50 -23.28
C SER A 377 5.95 -7.15 -24.76
N PRO A 378 4.76 -7.46 -25.33
CA PRO A 378 4.35 -6.95 -26.64
C PRO A 378 4.43 -5.42 -26.73
N ALA A 379 4.52 -4.89 -27.94
CA ALA A 379 4.41 -3.45 -28.16
C ALA A 379 3.01 -2.96 -27.71
N PRO A 380 2.90 -1.78 -27.09
CA PRO A 380 1.63 -1.25 -26.65
C PRO A 380 0.73 -0.94 -27.85
N GLU A 381 -0.55 -1.25 -27.72
CA GLU A 381 -1.56 -0.92 -28.73
C GLU A 381 -2.27 0.39 -28.35
N ALA A 382 -2.73 1.14 -29.35
CA ALA A 382 -3.45 2.39 -29.10
C ALA A 382 -4.71 2.15 -28.25
N LYS A 383 -4.92 3.02 -27.25
CA LYS A 383 -6.05 2.97 -26.29
C LYS A 383 -6.10 1.71 -25.40
N LYS A 384 -5.03 0.93 -25.35
CA LYS A 384 -4.86 -0.15 -24.38
C LYS A 384 -3.83 0.26 -23.33
N THR A 385 -3.76 -0.53 -22.27
CA THR A 385 -2.78 -0.37 -21.21
C THR A 385 -1.37 -0.64 -21.74
N VAL A 386 -0.43 0.17 -21.26
CA VAL A 386 1.00 0.05 -21.50
C VAL A 386 1.54 -1.01 -20.55
N PRO A 387 2.23 -2.05 -21.04
CA PRO A 387 2.88 -3.05 -20.19
C PRO A 387 3.90 -2.41 -19.23
N ILE A 388 4.04 -2.98 -18.03
CA ILE A 388 4.82 -2.40 -16.92
C ILE A 388 6.31 -2.17 -17.27
N ASP A 389 6.93 -3.05 -18.07
CA ASP A 389 8.32 -2.94 -18.53
C ASP A 389 8.53 -1.83 -19.58
N ARG A 390 7.46 -1.16 -20.01
CA ARG A 390 7.48 -0.03 -20.96
C ARG A 390 7.05 1.30 -20.32
N ARG A 391 6.69 1.30 -19.03
CA ARG A 391 6.20 2.51 -18.35
C ARG A 391 7.32 3.42 -17.88
N SER A 392 7.03 4.71 -17.72
CA SER A 392 7.97 5.69 -17.14
C SER A 392 8.32 5.36 -15.67
N ARG A 393 9.42 5.94 -15.15
CA ARG A 393 9.78 5.85 -13.73
C ARG A 393 8.65 6.44 -12.87
N THR A 394 8.31 5.76 -11.76
CA THR A 394 7.23 6.22 -10.87
C THR A 394 7.44 5.75 -9.44
N TRP A 395 6.94 6.55 -8.49
CA TRP A 395 6.94 6.22 -7.08
C TRP A 395 6.06 5.01 -6.76
N SER A 396 4.94 4.85 -7.47
CA SER A 396 4.10 3.65 -7.42
C SER A 396 3.55 3.34 -8.81
N ALA A 397 3.75 2.09 -9.24
CA ALA A 397 3.22 1.55 -10.48
C ALA A 397 1.69 1.40 -10.46
N TRP A 398 1.10 1.31 -9.27
CA TRP A 398 -0.32 1.04 -9.10
C TRP A 398 -1.19 2.30 -9.06
N VAL A 399 -0.59 3.47 -8.82
CA VAL A 399 -1.26 4.78 -8.93
C VAL A 399 -0.95 5.50 -10.25
N GLN A 400 0.04 5.00 -11.00
CA GLN A 400 0.43 5.52 -12.31
C GLN A 400 -0.69 5.26 -13.33
N ASP A 401 -0.94 6.20 -14.25
CA ASP A 401 -1.88 6.01 -15.36
C ASP A 401 -1.31 4.99 -16.37
N PRO A 402 -1.85 3.76 -16.43
CA PRO A 402 -1.29 2.71 -17.27
C PRO A 402 -1.63 2.92 -18.75
N TYR A 403 -2.47 3.87 -19.14
CA TYR A 403 -2.86 4.10 -20.54
C TYR A 403 -1.97 5.13 -21.25
N HIS A 404 -1.33 6.02 -20.49
CA HIS A 404 -0.60 7.17 -21.06
C HIS A 404 0.88 7.24 -20.67
N GLU A 405 1.33 6.46 -19.70
CA GLU A 405 2.68 6.57 -19.14
C GLU A 405 3.72 5.74 -19.90
N ILE A 406 3.90 6.06 -21.18
CA ILE A 406 5.03 5.57 -21.98
C ILE A 406 6.24 6.49 -21.74
N GLY A 407 7.39 5.94 -21.35
CA GLY A 407 8.60 6.74 -21.14
C GLY A 407 9.90 5.96 -21.20
N SER A 408 11.00 6.66 -21.49
CA SER A 408 12.35 6.12 -21.35
C SER A 408 12.76 6.10 -19.88
N ARG A 409 13.55 5.10 -19.50
CA ARG A 409 14.16 4.95 -18.17
C ARG A 409 15.70 4.95 -18.24
N ASP A 410 16.24 5.33 -19.40
CA ASP A 410 17.67 5.27 -19.73
C ASP A 410 18.50 6.38 -19.07
N THR A 411 17.83 7.42 -18.58
CA THR A 411 18.46 8.54 -17.86
C THR A 411 18.20 8.44 -16.37
N ASP A 412 19.24 8.64 -15.58
CA ASP A 412 19.13 8.75 -14.13
C ASP A 412 18.29 9.98 -13.73
N SER A 413 17.64 9.85 -12.58
CA SER A 413 16.69 10.81 -12.02
C SER A 413 17.23 11.38 -10.71
N LEU A 414 16.88 12.63 -10.39
CA LEU A 414 17.14 13.21 -9.06
C LEU A 414 16.42 12.41 -7.96
N MET A 415 15.33 11.75 -8.31
CA MET A 415 14.50 10.94 -7.42
C MET A 415 14.64 9.46 -7.74
N GLU A 416 14.83 8.65 -6.71
CA GLU A 416 14.61 7.21 -6.72
C GLU A 416 13.41 6.83 -5.86
N TYR A 417 12.86 5.66 -6.14
CA TYR A 417 11.61 5.19 -5.57
C TYR A 417 11.75 3.82 -4.94
N ASN A 418 10.86 3.51 -4.02
CA ASN A 418 10.82 2.21 -3.34
C ASN A 418 10.15 1.12 -4.20
N GLY A 419 10.32 -0.14 -3.80
CA GLY A 419 9.72 -1.32 -4.45
C GLY A 419 8.46 -1.87 -3.77
N HIS A 420 7.81 -1.10 -2.90
CA HIS A 420 6.75 -1.63 -2.04
C HIS A 420 5.50 -2.10 -2.82
N ASP A 421 5.31 -1.59 -4.03
CA ASP A 421 4.21 -1.90 -4.94
C ASP A 421 4.40 -3.30 -5.53
N TYR A 422 5.62 -3.63 -5.95
CA TYR A 422 5.99 -5.00 -6.28
C TYR A 422 5.74 -5.95 -5.10
N LEU A 423 6.22 -5.58 -3.90
CA LEU A 423 6.08 -6.40 -2.69
C LEU A 423 4.62 -6.64 -2.33
N LEU A 424 3.77 -5.61 -2.42
CA LEU A 424 2.32 -5.73 -2.16
C LEU A 424 1.69 -6.76 -3.10
N GLY A 425 1.94 -6.65 -4.41
CA GLY A 425 1.40 -7.58 -5.40
C GLY A 425 1.90 -9.01 -5.18
N TYR A 426 3.20 -9.17 -4.98
CA TYR A 426 3.84 -10.49 -4.78
C TYR A 426 3.35 -11.18 -3.49
N TRP A 427 3.41 -10.53 -2.33
CA TRP A 427 3.01 -11.14 -1.07
C TRP A 427 1.50 -11.36 -0.96
N THR A 428 0.67 -10.55 -1.63
CA THR A 428 -0.77 -10.84 -1.78
C THR A 428 -0.98 -12.13 -2.57
N GLY A 429 -0.28 -12.30 -3.69
CA GLY A 429 -0.36 -13.52 -4.50
C GLY A 429 0.12 -14.76 -3.76
N ARG A 430 1.22 -14.66 -3.01
CA ARG A 430 1.73 -15.73 -2.13
C ARG A 430 0.75 -16.07 -1.01
N TYR A 431 0.19 -15.08 -0.34
CA TYR A 431 -0.75 -15.25 0.78
C TYR A 431 -2.05 -15.92 0.37
N PHE A 432 -2.59 -15.56 -0.81
CA PHE A 432 -3.78 -16.22 -1.35
C PHE A 432 -3.52 -17.51 -2.13
N GLY A 433 -2.25 -17.91 -2.29
CA GLY A 433 -1.85 -19.16 -2.94
C GLY A 433 -1.90 -19.13 -4.48
N PHE A 434 -1.87 -17.95 -5.08
CA PHE A 434 -1.84 -17.77 -6.55
C PHE A 434 -0.42 -17.72 -7.13
N ILE A 435 0.60 -17.52 -6.27
CA ILE A 435 2.01 -17.62 -6.62
C ILE A 435 2.61 -18.75 -5.77
N SER A 436 3.29 -19.71 -6.39
CA SER A 436 3.91 -20.82 -5.66
C SER A 436 5.25 -20.39 -5.03
N PRO A 437 5.78 -21.14 -4.05
CA PRO A 437 7.10 -20.87 -3.48
C PRO A 437 8.27 -20.97 -4.48
N GLU A 438 8.09 -21.74 -5.55
CA GLU A 438 9.10 -21.99 -6.60
C GLU A 438 9.07 -20.96 -7.74
N GLU A 439 8.02 -20.13 -7.80
CA GLU A 439 7.89 -19.00 -8.73
C GLU A 439 8.47 -17.71 -8.18
#